data_AF-A0A378U7X4-F1
#
_entry.id   AF-A0A378U7X4-F1
#
_cell.length_a   1.000
_cell.length_b   1.000
_cell.length_c   1.000
_cell.angle_alpha   90.00
_cell.angle_beta   90.00
_cell.angle_gamma   90.00
#
_symmetry.space_group_name_H-M   'P 1'
#
loop_
_entity.id
_entity.type
_entity.pdbx_description
1 polymer ?
#
loop_
_entity_poly.entity_id
_entity_poly.type
_entity_poly.pdbx_seq_one_letter_code
_entity_poly.pdbx_strand_id
1 'polypeptide(L)'
;MRKLFAAVALALGTSMAAASVSAAPVAAQPGVAPAGAQIPDGPAKAWLVADMDTGQVLASKDPNGSYAPASTIKPLLAMVVLDHLRPDNFARANESHTKVECSCVGLKPGQPYTTRQLLEALLMVSGNDAANMLADMLGGQRATVAAMTRKAASVGARNTRASSPSGLDGPGWETVTTPTTLR
;
A
#
# COMPACT_ATOMS: atom_id res chain seq x y z
N MET A 1 -25.80 -75.81 18.89
CA MET A 1 -25.35 -76.24 17.54
C MET A 1 -26.21 -75.59 16.48
N ARG A 2 -25.69 -74.57 15.77
CA ARG A 2 -26.04 -74.22 14.39
C ARG A 2 -25.13 -73.08 13.94
N LYS A 3 -24.37 -73.35 12.89
CA LYS A 3 -23.34 -72.52 12.29
C LYS A 3 -23.96 -71.51 11.29
N LEU A 4 -23.12 -70.62 10.76
CA LEU A 4 -23.14 -70.02 9.40
C LEU A 4 -23.87 -68.66 9.29
N PHE A 5 -23.43 -67.62 8.56
CA PHE A 5 -22.31 -67.40 7.63
C PHE A 5 -21.95 -65.90 7.70
N ALA A 6 -20.66 -65.57 7.56
CA ALA A 6 -20.20 -64.21 7.33
C ALA A 6 -20.38 -63.83 5.85
N ALA A 7 -20.92 -62.63 5.58
CA ALA A 7 -20.91 -62.02 4.25
C ALA A 7 -20.06 -60.75 4.32
N VAL A 8 -18.85 -60.81 3.76
CA VAL A 8 -18.00 -59.64 3.54
C VAL A 8 -18.38 -59.08 2.17
N ALA A 9 -19.04 -57.91 2.15
CA ALA A 9 -19.29 -57.17 0.93
C ALA A 9 -18.08 -56.25 0.66
N LEU A 10 -17.29 -56.58 -0.36
CA LEU A 10 -16.18 -55.75 -0.82
C LEU A 10 -16.74 -54.67 -1.76
N ALA A 11 -16.98 -53.46 -1.24
CA ALA A 11 -17.34 -52.32 -2.06
C ALA A 11 -16.07 -51.69 -2.66
N LEU A 12 -15.84 -51.87 -3.96
CA LEU A 12 -14.84 -51.10 -4.71
C LEU A 12 -15.38 -49.68 -4.93
N GLY A 13 -15.00 -48.76 -4.04
CA GLY A 13 -15.19 -47.33 -4.27
C GLY A 13 -14.13 -46.81 -5.24
N THR A 14 -14.52 -46.47 -6.46
CA THR A 14 -13.68 -45.70 -7.39
C THR A 14 -13.54 -44.28 -6.86
N SER A 15 -12.38 -43.95 -6.28
CA SER A 15 -12.04 -42.60 -5.85
C SER A 15 -11.69 -41.75 -7.08
N MET A 16 -12.61 -40.88 -7.52
CA MET A 16 -12.25 -39.80 -8.45
C MET A 16 -11.40 -38.78 -7.71
N ALA A 17 -10.10 -38.75 -8.00
CA ALA A 17 -9.25 -37.64 -7.62
C ALA A 17 -9.71 -36.39 -8.40
N ALA A 18 -10.32 -35.43 -7.71
CA ALA A 18 -10.60 -34.12 -8.28
C ALA A 18 -9.27 -33.41 -8.51
N ALA A 19 -8.89 -33.24 -9.78
CA ALA A 19 -7.76 -32.42 -10.16
C ALA A 19 -8.12 -30.96 -9.83
N SER A 20 -7.61 -30.45 -8.72
CA SER A 20 -7.65 -29.04 -8.39
C SER A 20 -6.80 -28.28 -9.39
N VAL A 21 -7.44 -27.58 -10.32
CA VAL A 21 -6.80 -26.63 -11.23
C VAL A 21 -6.35 -25.44 -10.39
N SER A 22 -5.09 -25.45 -9.96
CA SER A 22 -4.45 -24.27 -9.40
C SER A 22 -4.24 -23.29 -10.54
N ALA A 23 -5.15 -22.33 -10.70
CA ALA A 23 -4.91 -21.17 -11.56
C ALA A 23 -3.72 -20.40 -10.98
N ALA A 24 -2.56 -20.52 -11.62
CA ALA A 24 -1.43 -19.64 -11.35
C ALA A 24 -1.89 -18.19 -11.52
N PRO A 25 -1.39 -17.23 -10.71
CA PRO A 25 -1.72 -15.83 -10.92
C PRO A 25 -1.26 -15.47 -12.34
N VAL A 26 -2.21 -15.07 -13.19
CA VAL A 26 -1.91 -14.51 -14.49
C VAL A 26 -1.00 -13.32 -14.24
N ALA A 27 0.28 -13.47 -14.58
CA ALA A 27 1.18 -12.34 -14.68
C ALA A 27 0.55 -11.40 -15.71
N ALA A 28 0.01 -10.28 -15.22
CA ALA A 28 -0.63 -9.28 -16.05
C ALA A 28 0.33 -8.90 -17.19
N GLN A 29 -0.06 -9.23 -18.43
CA GLN A 29 0.71 -8.78 -19.58
C GLN A 29 0.61 -7.26 -19.64
N PRO A 30 1.74 -6.53 -19.59
CA PRO A 30 1.70 -5.09 -19.74
C PRO A 30 1.32 -4.76 -21.18
N GLY A 31 0.23 -4.00 -21.36
CA GLY A 31 0.08 -3.19 -22.58
C GLY A 31 -1.04 -3.55 -23.56
N VAL A 32 -2.05 -4.34 -23.22
CA VAL A 32 -3.25 -4.41 -24.09
C VAL A 32 -4.17 -3.24 -23.74
N ALA A 33 -3.86 -2.06 -24.29
CA ALA A 33 -4.88 -1.03 -24.44
C ALA A 33 -6.11 -1.66 -25.13
N PRO A 34 -7.34 -1.28 -24.77
CA PRO A 34 -8.53 -1.75 -25.49
C PRO A 34 -8.31 -1.59 -26.99
N ALA A 35 -8.57 -2.64 -27.78
CA ALA A 35 -8.32 -2.61 -29.21
C ALA A 35 -8.96 -1.37 -29.85
N GLY A 36 -8.14 -0.49 -30.43
CA GLY A 36 -8.58 0.76 -31.06
C GLY A 36 -8.44 2.04 -30.22
N ALA A 37 -8.03 1.95 -28.95
CA ALA A 37 -7.77 3.15 -28.14
C ALA A 37 -6.41 3.78 -28.49
N GLN A 38 -6.43 5.01 -29.03
CA GLN A 38 -5.22 5.84 -29.13
C GLN A 38 -5.00 6.56 -27.78
N ILE A 39 -3.84 6.30 -27.15
CA ILE A 39 -3.46 6.97 -25.91
C ILE A 39 -2.60 8.19 -26.27
N PRO A 40 -3.04 9.42 -25.97
CA PRO A 40 -2.24 10.61 -26.24
C PRO A 40 -0.94 10.62 -25.45
N ASP A 41 0.11 11.19 -26.04
CA ASP A 41 1.34 11.46 -25.30
C ASP A 41 1.12 12.53 -24.23
N GLY A 42 1.91 12.44 -23.16
CA GLY A 42 1.87 13.37 -22.03
C GLY A 42 3.22 13.47 -21.32
N PRO A 43 3.36 14.42 -20.38
CA PRO A 43 4.64 14.72 -19.73
C PRO A 43 5.12 13.63 -18.76
N ALA A 44 4.22 12.75 -18.30
CA ALA A 44 4.57 11.67 -17.39
C ALA A 44 5.53 10.66 -18.05
N LYS A 45 6.68 10.43 -17.42
CA LYS A 45 7.67 9.44 -17.87
C LYS A 45 7.17 8.02 -17.68
N ALA A 46 6.39 7.79 -16.63
CA ALA A 46 5.77 6.51 -16.30
C ALA A 46 4.35 6.73 -15.76
N TRP A 47 3.44 5.81 -16.08
CA TRP A 47 2.05 5.83 -15.64
C TRP A 47 1.40 4.45 -15.79
N LEU A 48 0.28 4.25 -15.10
CA LEU A 48 -0.53 3.04 -15.19
C LEU A 48 -2.00 3.40 -15.01
N VAL A 49 -2.86 2.72 -15.78
CA VAL A 49 -4.31 2.75 -15.64
C VAL A 49 -4.74 1.33 -15.35
N ALA A 50 -5.46 1.14 -14.24
CA ALA A 50 -6.01 -0.13 -13.86
C ALA A 50 -7.46 0.02 -13.37
N ASP A 51 -8.19 -1.07 -13.51
CA ASP A 51 -9.49 -1.24 -12.89
C ASP A 51 -9.31 -1.53 -11.39
N MET A 52 -9.98 -0.74 -10.54
CA MET A 52 -9.79 -0.77 -9.09
C MET A 52 -10.42 -2.00 -8.43
N ASP A 53 -11.47 -2.57 -9.01
CA ASP A 53 -12.21 -3.71 -8.44
C ASP A 53 -11.54 -5.04 -8.80
N THR A 54 -11.15 -5.19 -10.07
CA THR A 54 -10.55 -6.42 -10.61
C THR A 54 -9.03 -6.43 -10.51
N GLY A 55 -8.41 -5.26 -10.38
CA GLY A 55 -6.96 -5.08 -10.46
C GLY A 55 -6.38 -5.26 -11.86
N GLN A 56 -7.21 -5.36 -12.91
CA GLN A 56 -6.75 -5.50 -14.28
C GLN A 56 -6.02 -4.23 -14.74
N VAL A 57 -4.79 -4.37 -15.24
CA VAL A 57 -4.07 -3.27 -15.90
C VAL A 57 -4.65 -3.07 -17.29
N LEU A 58 -5.18 -1.87 -17.54
CA LEU A 58 -5.84 -1.49 -18.79
C LEU A 58 -4.86 -0.84 -19.77
N ALA A 59 -3.90 -0.06 -19.26
CA ALA A 59 -2.84 0.55 -20.04
C ALA A 59 -1.68 0.98 -19.13
N SER A 60 -0.48 1.12 -19.68
CA SER A 60 0.67 1.61 -18.92
C SER A 60 1.79 2.14 -19.81
N LYS A 61 2.64 3.00 -19.24
CA LYS A 61 3.97 3.37 -19.75
C LYS A 61 4.98 3.19 -18.64
N ASP A 62 6.01 2.37 -18.88
CA ASP A 62 7.04 2.03 -17.91
C ASP A 62 6.52 1.74 -16.47
N PRO A 63 5.56 0.80 -16.32
CA PRO A 63 4.86 0.62 -15.05
C PRO A 63 5.75 0.08 -13.92
N ASN A 64 6.91 -0.48 -14.24
CA ASN A 64 7.85 -1.07 -13.30
C ASN A 64 9.14 -0.24 -13.12
N GLY A 65 9.25 0.92 -13.79
CA GLY A 65 10.35 1.84 -13.56
C GLY A 65 10.36 2.37 -12.14
N SER A 66 11.54 2.56 -11.57
CA SER A 66 11.73 3.03 -10.20
C SER A 66 11.86 4.55 -10.16
N TYR A 67 10.99 5.20 -9.41
CA TYR A 67 10.89 6.65 -9.33
C TYR A 67 10.71 7.12 -7.88
N ALA A 68 11.14 8.35 -7.60
CA ALA A 68 10.80 9.01 -6.34
C ALA A 68 9.28 9.30 -6.31
N PRO A 69 8.54 8.87 -5.27
CA PRO A 69 7.10 9.06 -5.20
C PRO A 69 6.70 10.49 -4.84
N ALA A 70 7.61 11.26 -4.24
CA ALA A 70 7.26 12.45 -3.46
C ALA A 70 6.06 12.15 -2.54
N SER A 71 5.10 13.07 -2.44
CA SER A 71 3.94 12.93 -1.54
C SER A 71 2.97 11.79 -1.87
N THR A 72 3.11 11.10 -3.01
CA THR A 72 2.29 9.91 -3.32
C THR A 72 2.58 8.72 -2.39
N ILE A 73 3.60 8.81 -1.54
CA ILE A 73 3.85 7.83 -0.47
C ILE A 73 2.94 8.02 0.76
N LYS A 74 2.32 9.21 0.96
CA LYS A 74 1.50 9.49 2.14
C LYS A 74 0.29 8.58 2.33
N PRO A 75 -0.38 8.08 1.28
CA PRO A 75 -1.38 7.01 1.42
C PRO A 75 -0.83 5.76 2.12
N LEU A 76 0.44 5.38 1.91
CA LEU A 76 1.07 4.27 2.61
C LEU A 76 1.23 4.58 4.11
N LEU A 77 1.61 5.81 4.47
CA LEU A 77 1.60 6.27 5.87
C LEU A 77 0.18 6.20 6.45
N ALA A 78 -0.83 6.67 5.71
CA ALA A 78 -2.22 6.65 6.15
C ALA A 78 -2.71 5.22 6.46
N MET A 79 -2.36 4.24 5.63
CA MET A 79 -2.67 2.82 5.91
C MET A 79 -2.04 2.34 7.21
N VAL A 80 -0.78 2.69 7.48
CA VAL A 80 -0.12 2.35 8.76
C VAL A 80 -0.81 3.03 9.94
N VAL A 81 -1.18 4.31 9.80
CA VAL A 81 -1.92 5.04 10.83
C VAL A 81 -3.26 4.36 11.13
N LEU A 82 -4.01 3.98 10.11
CA LEU A 82 -5.32 3.33 10.24
C LEU A 82 -5.24 1.94 10.89
N ASP A 83 -4.14 1.21 10.72
CA ASP A 83 -3.90 -0.07 11.38
C ASP A 83 -3.64 0.06 12.89
N HIS A 84 -3.05 1.18 13.32
CA HIS A 84 -2.43 1.29 14.64
C HIS A 84 -3.05 2.33 15.57
N LEU A 85 -3.72 3.35 15.02
CA LEU A 85 -4.24 4.48 15.77
C LEU A 85 -5.75 4.60 15.54
N ARG A 86 -6.51 4.79 16.64
CA ARG A 86 -7.94 5.08 16.55
C ARG A 86 -8.15 6.54 16.14
N PRO A 87 -9.23 6.87 15.43
CA PRO A 87 -9.49 8.24 14.97
C PRO A 87 -9.50 9.30 16.07
N ASP A 88 -9.88 8.93 17.30
CA ASP A 88 -9.97 9.78 18.50
C ASP A 88 -8.70 9.79 19.37
N ASN A 89 -7.69 8.98 19.04
CA ASN A 89 -6.37 9.19 19.62
C ASN A 89 -5.90 10.61 19.30
N PHE A 90 -5.20 11.24 20.24
CA PHE A 90 -4.67 12.57 20.05
C PHE A 90 -3.28 12.69 20.67
N ALA A 91 -2.50 13.63 20.16
CA ALA A 91 -1.26 14.08 20.76
C ALA A 91 -1.20 15.61 20.68
N ARG A 92 -0.31 16.23 21.44
CA ARG A 92 -0.02 17.66 21.31
C ARG A 92 1.15 17.85 20.37
N ALA A 93 1.01 18.76 19.42
CA ALA A 93 2.11 19.10 18.54
C ALA A 93 3.27 19.70 19.34
N ASN A 94 4.50 19.48 18.89
CA ASN A 94 5.71 20.11 19.42
C ASN A 94 6.44 20.88 18.30
N GLU A 95 7.54 21.55 18.64
CA GLU A 95 8.31 22.31 17.65
C GLU A 95 8.93 21.44 16.54
N SER A 96 9.30 20.18 16.82
CA SER A 96 9.90 19.33 15.79
C SER A 96 8.90 18.92 14.72
N HIS A 97 7.60 18.83 15.05
CA HIS A 97 6.56 18.55 14.05
C HIS A 97 6.49 19.63 12.98
N THR A 98 6.72 20.89 13.35
CA THR A 98 6.56 22.04 12.44
C THR A 98 7.85 22.44 11.73
N LYS A 99 9.02 21.92 12.16
CA LYS A 99 10.33 22.17 11.55
C LYS A 99 10.59 21.20 10.40
N VAL A 100 9.76 21.29 9.37
CA VAL A 100 9.81 20.46 8.16
C VAL A 100 9.70 21.36 6.92
N GLU A 101 10.17 20.87 5.78
CA GLU A 101 9.86 21.50 4.49
C GLU A 101 8.35 21.42 4.24
N CYS A 102 7.71 22.53 3.85
CA CYS A 102 6.27 22.55 3.58
C CYS A 102 5.97 22.14 2.12
N SER A 103 4.82 21.55 1.80
CA SER A 103 3.48 21.78 2.33
C SER A 103 3.24 21.46 3.80
N CYS A 104 2.50 22.33 4.49
CA CYS A 104 2.14 22.20 5.90
C CYS A 104 0.68 22.60 6.10
N VAL A 105 -0.03 21.94 7.02
CA VAL A 105 -1.37 22.37 7.45
C VAL A 105 -1.31 23.54 8.44
N GLY A 106 -0.16 23.73 9.09
CA GLY A 106 0.05 24.79 10.07
C GLY A 106 -0.25 24.32 11.50
N LEU A 107 0.25 23.15 11.87
CA LEU A 107 0.19 22.69 13.26
C LEU A 107 0.82 23.72 14.20
N LYS A 108 0.23 23.92 15.39
CA LYS A 108 0.72 24.85 16.40
C LYS A 108 1.26 24.08 17.60
N PRO A 109 2.53 24.27 18.00
CA PRO A 109 3.08 23.62 19.19
C PRO A 109 2.20 23.85 20.43
N GLY A 110 2.03 22.81 21.23
CA GLY A 110 1.16 22.78 22.40
C GLY A 110 -0.32 22.48 22.11
N GLN A 111 -0.79 22.66 20.87
CA GLN A 111 -2.19 22.36 20.51
C GLN A 111 -2.41 20.85 20.32
N PRO A 112 -3.54 20.31 20.81
CA PRO A 112 -3.89 18.91 20.60
C PRO A 112 -4.51 18.71 19.20
N TYR A 113 -4.14 17.62 18.54
CA TYR A 113 -4.73 17.20 17.27
C TYR A 113 -5.06 15.72 17.33
N THR A 114 -6.25 15.37 16.84
CA THR A 114 -6.68 13.97 16.73
C THR A 114 -6.05 13.29 15.52
N THR A 115 -5.92 11.96 15.56
CA THR A 115 -5.48 11.15 14.41
C THR A 115 -6.33 11.43 13.17
N ARG A 116 -7.64 11.61 13.31
CA ARG A 116 -8.53 12.01 12.20
C ARG A 116 -8.11 13.33 11.56
N GLN A 117 -7.94 14.39 12.35
CA GLN A 117 -7.53 15.70 11.84
C GLN A 117 -6.17 15.65 11.15
N LEU A 118 -5.24 14.84 11.68
CA LEU A 118 -3.92 14.66 11.09
C LEU A 118 -3.98 13.88 9.77
N LEU A 119 -4.84 12.86 9.66
CA LEU A 119 -5.08 12.16 8.38
C LEU A 119 -5.73 13.07 7.33
N GLU A 120 -6.70 13.90 7.74
CA GLU A 120 -7.32 14.91 6.87
C GLU A 120 -6.25 15.90 6.37
N ALA A 121 -5.41 16.44 7.25
CA ALA A 121 -4.30 17.30 6.88
C ALA A 121 -3.28 16.60 5.95
N LEU A 122 -2.95 15.35 6.24
CA LEU A 122 -2.01 14.54 5.46
C LEU A 122 -2.50 14.36 4.02
N LEU A 123 -3.78 14.07 3.82
CA LEU A 123 -4.33 13.67 2.51
C LEU A 123 -4.92 14.85 1.72
N MET A 124 -5.45 15.88 2.40
CA MET A 124 -6.09 17.02 1.73
C MET A 124 -5.10 18.10 1.31
N VAL A 125 -4.10 18.39 2.14
CA VAL A 125 -3.12 19.46 1.88
C VAL A 125 -1.68 18.97 1.83
N SER A 126 -1.48 17.64 1.82
CA SER A 126 -0.16 17.02 1.82
C SER A 126 0.74 17.48 2.98
N GLY A 127 0.15 17.76 4.15
CA GLY A 127 0.86 18.36 5.28
C GLY A 127 2.02 17.49 5.77
N ASN A 128 3.24 17.97 5.62
CA ASN A 128 4.45 17.32 6.10
C ASN A 128 4.58 17.41 7.62
N ASP A 129 4.03 18.47 8.22
CA ASP A 129 3.92 18.64 9.67
C ASP A 129 2.98 17.59 10.28
N ALA A 130 1.85 17.32 9.62
CA ALA A 130 0.95 16.22 9.97
C ALA A 130 1.62 14.85 9.79
N ALA A 131 2.37 14.63 8.70
CA ALA A 131 3.12 13.40 8.49
C ALA A 131 4.14 13.13 9.61
N ASN A 132 4.86 14.18 10.04
CA ASN A 132 5.86 14.08 11.09
C ASN A 132 5.22 13.81 12.47
N MET A 133 4.10 14.49 12.78
CA MET A 133 3.36 14.24 14.01
C MET A 133 2.76 12.83 14.06
N LEU A 134 2.19 12.34 12.95
CA LEU A 134 1.69 10.96 12.84
C LEU A 134 2.83 9.94 13.04
N ALA A 135 4.02 10.21 12.50
CA ALA A 135 5.17 9.35 12.70
C ALA A 135 5.58 9.28 14.18
N ASP A 136 5.55 10.41 14.90
CA ASP A 136 5.80 10.42 16.34
C ASP A 136 4.75 9.63 17.12
N MET A 137 3.46 9.76 16.78
CA MET A 137 2.38 8.95 17.37
C MET A 137 2.55 7.45 17.13
N LEU A 138 3.24 7.06 16.06
CA LEU A 138 3.57 5.67 15.72
C LEU A 138 4.90 5.17 16.33
N GLY A 139 5.51 5.93 17.24
CA GLY A 139 6.78 5.56 17.88
C GLY A 139 8.03 6.15 17.21
N GLY A 140 7.86 7.22 16.45
CA GLY A 140 8.92 7.99 15.80
C GLY A 140 9.22 7.55 14.36
N GLN A 141 10.06 8.34 13.69
CA GLN A 141 10.33 8.20 12.25
C GLN A 141 10.86 6.82 11.85
N ARG A 142 11.81 6.26 12.60
CA ARG A 142 12.40 4.93 12.29
C ARG A 142 11.36 3.81 12.39
N ALA A 143 10.55 3.82 13.45
CA ALA A 143 9.49 2.84 13.64
C ALA A 143 8.44 2.94 12.52
N THR A 144 8.07 4.17 12.18
CA THR A 144 7.10 4.49 11.12
C THR A 144 7.58 4.04 9.75
N VAL A 145 8.81 4.37 9.35
CA VAL A 145 9.37 3.95 8.05
C VAL A 145 9.47 2.43 7.95
N ALA A 146 9.85 1.76 9.04
CA ALA A 146 9.85 0.30 9.09
C ALA A 146 8.43 -0.28 8.96
N ALA A 147 7.43 0.34 9.60
CA ALA A 147 6.03 -0.05 9.48
C ALA A 147 5.48 0.19 8.07
N MET A 148 5.81 1.31 7.43
CA MET A 148 5.45 1.60 6.03
C MET A 148 6.07 0.57 5.08
N THR A 149 7.34 0.21 5.28
CA THR A 149 8.00 -0.83 4.46
C THR A 149 7.33 -2.19 4.63
N ARG A 150 6.96 -2.58 5.86
CA ARG A 150 6.19 -3.81 6.11
C ARG A 150 4.80 -3.74 5.48
N LYS A 151 4.12 -2.60 5.60
CA LYS A 151 2.80 -2.38 4.99
C LYS A 151 2.87 -2.50 3.47
N ALA A 152 3.85 -1.88 2.82
CA ALA A 152 4.07 -1.99 1.37
C ALA A 152 4.24 -3.45 0.95
N ALA A 153 5.06 -4.23 1.65
CA ALA A 153 5.21 -5.65 1.39
C ALA A 153 3.90 -6.44 1.58
N SER A 154 3.11 -6.10 2.60
CA SER A 154 1.84 -6.78 2.91
C SER A 154 0.74 -6.53 1.88
N VAL A 155 0.74 -5.36 1.22
CA VAL A 155 -0.22 -5.01 0.16
C VAL A 155 0.29 -5.33 -1.25
N GLY A 156 1.43 -6.04 -1.36
CA GLY A 156 2.01 -6.43 -2.64
C GLY A 156 2.86 -5.35 -3.33
N ALA A 157 3.02 -4.17 -2.72
CA ALA A 157 3.87 -3.08 -3.19
C ALA A 157 5.37 -3.34 -2.92
N ARG A 158 5.89 -4.49 -3.37
CA ARG A 158 7.23 -4.98 -3.03
C ARG A 158 8.39 -4.15 -3.62
N ASN A 159 8.12 -3.39 -4.67
CA ASN A 159 9.09 -2.48 -5.28
C ASN A 159 9.05 -1.07 -4.64
N THR A 160 8.23 -0.87 -3.60
CA THR A 160 8.19 0.37 -2.83
C THR A 160 9.09 0.25 -1.61
N ARG A 161 10.02 1.19 -1.44
CA ARG A 161 10.84 1.33 -0.24
C ARG A 161 10.66 2.74 0.31
N ALA A 162 10.02 2.83 1.46
CA ALA A 162 9.87 4.10 2.15
C ALA A 162 11.17 4.50 2.85
N SER A 163 11.58 5.75 2.73
CA SER A 163 12.69 6.33 3.50
C SER A 163 12.22 7.46 4.43
N SER A 164 11.07 8.06 4.13
CA SER A 164 10.42 9.07 4.97
C SER A 164 8.90 8.86 5.06
N PRO A 165 8.24 9.38 6.11
CA PRO A 165 6.77 9.36 6.20
C PRO A 165 6.09 10.28 5.17
N SER A 166 6.74 11.38 4.79
CA SER A 166 6.16 12.42 3.95
C SER A 166 6.43 12.26 2.45
N GLY A 167 7.47 11.50 2.09
CA GLY A 167 8.02 11.45 0.73
C GLY A 167 9.07 12.51 0.43
N LEU A 168 9.49 13.28 1.44
CA LEU A 168 10.72 14.08 1.34
C LEU A 168 11.92 13.15 1.31
N ASP A 169 12.86 13.43 0.42
CA ASP A 169 14.12 12.69 0.30
C ASP A 169 15.27 13.53 0.86
N GLY A 170 16.40 12.89 1.13
CA GLY A 170 17.65 13.60 1.40
C GLY A 170 18.87 12.77 1.02
N PRO A 171 20.08 13.35 1.13
CA PRO A 171 21.30 12.67 0.71
C PRO A 171 21.49 11.34 1.44
N GLY A 172 21.49 10.23 0.70
CA GLY A 172 21.69 8.88 1.23
C GLY A 172 20.43 8.16 1.73
N TRP A 173 19.24 8.73 1.55
CA TRP A 173 17.97 8.10 1.91
C TRP A 173 16.87 8.55 0.94
N GLU A 174 16.60 7.68 -0.04
CA GLU A 174 15.64 7.93 -1.11
C GLU A 174 14.45 6.98 -0.98
N THR A 175 13.27 7.56 -1.06
CA THR A 175 12.02 6.80 -1.18
C THR A 175 11.85 6.42 -2.64
N VAL A 176 11.59 5.15 -2.93
CA VAL A 176 11.37 4.68 -4.32
C VAL A 176 10.07 3.90 -4.43
N THR A 177 9.41 4.02 -5.57
CA THR A 177 8.21 3.26 -5.93
C THR A 177 8.12 3.07 -7.44
N THR A 178 7.09 2.36 -7.89
CA THR A 178 6.76 2.16 -9.31
C THR A 178 5.28 2.47 -9.54
N PRO A 179 4.83 2.81 -10.76
CA PRO A 179 3.40 2.92 -11.07
C PRO A 179 2.60 1.66 -10.69
N THR A 180 3.13 0.47 -10.93
CA THR A 180 2.49 -0.81 -10.56
C THR A 180 2.22 -0.93 -9.06
N THR A 181 3.10 -0.39 -8.23
CA THR A 181 2.99 -0.50 -6.77
C THR A 181 2.20 0.63 -6.12
N LEU A 182 1.80 1.64 -6.90
CA LEU A 182 0.92 2.74 -6.46
C LEU A 182 -0.57 2.49 -6.72
N ARG A 183 -0.93 1.38 -7.37
CA ARG A 183 -2.31 1.01 -7.66
C ARG A 183 -3.09 0.58 -6.42
#